data_AF-A0AAG5DMT3-F1
#
_entry.id   AF-A0AAG5DMT3-F1
#
_cell.length_a   1.000
_cell.length_b   1.000
_cell.length_c   1.000
_cell.angle_alpha   90.00
_cell.angle_beta   90.00
_cell.angle_gamma   90.00
#
_symmetry.space_group_name_H-M   'P 1'
#
loop_
_entity.id
_entity.type
_entity.pdbx_description
1 polymer ?
#
loop_
_entity_poly.entity_id
_entity_poly.type
_entity_poly.pdbx_seq_one_letter_code
_entity_poly.pdbx_strand_id
1 'polypeptide(L)'
;MASSMSIIFGSEMKAIYLLSVGLIYLCNGASGLEEPNTTLTPVENYKTNPYCFRFTWMGPKYNKDTPYKNLSCENILKKSKGVPCFHPLVVTNNTNVPDTNYMWEEYKDKPSQIACRLVRGEVCARFSYRYNGAIENITYMCTKLNVDNESSTSSSCYKEDRQGRELEVCVCESAAGRTPCNRGAMALADGTPVVAMMLALAVIQLLLIKCLQLR
;
A
#
# COMPACT_ATOMS: atom_id res chain seq x y z
N MET A 1 39.94 18.32 9.17
CA MET A 1 40.30 19.60 8.53
C MET A 1 39.01 20.28 8.10
N ALA A 2 38.55 21.25 8.90
CA ALA A 2 37.42 22.11 8.54
C ALA A 2 38.02 23.43 8.06
N SER A 3 37.76 23.78 6.79
CA SER A 3 38.17 25.09 6.24
C SER A 3 37.11 26.12 6.57
N SER A 4 37.47 27.06 7.44
CA SER A 4 36.69 28.24 7.78
C SER A 4 36.73 29.25 6.63
N MET A 5 35.57 29.61 6.09
CA MET A 5 35.44 30.69 5.10
C MET A 5 34.94 31.95 5.82
N SER A 6 35.83 32.92 6.00
CA SER A 6 35.51 34.23 6.58
C SER A 6 34.97 35.15 5.48
N ILE A 7 33.74 35.65 5.62
CA ILE A 7 33.19 36.70 4.76
C ILE A 7 33.24 38.01 5.54
N ILE A 8 34.04 38.96 5.04
CA ILE A 8 34.17 40.32 5.55
C ILE A 8 32.99 41.13 5.01
N PHE A 9 32.11 41.62 5.88
CA PHE A 9 31.02 42.55 5.50
C PHE A 9 31.36 43.99 5.94
N GLY A 10 31.28 44.92 4.98
CA GLY A 10 31.52 46.36 5.14
C GLY A 10 30.49 47.08 6.03
N SER A 11 30.85 48.25 6.55
CA SER A 11 30.20 48.92 7.68
C SER A 11 28.79 49.49 7.42
N GLU A 12 28.29 49.45 6.19
CA GLU A 12 27.01 50.07 5.80
C GLU A 12 25.77 49.16 6.03
N MET A 13 25.96 47.85 6.26
CA MET A 13 24.85 46.87 6.37
C MET A 13 24.29 46.69 7.80
N LYS A 14 24.88 47.32 8.82
CA LYS A 14 24.44 47.16 10.22
C LYS A 14 23.19 47.98 10.57
N ALA A 15 22.95 49.09 9.88
CA ALA A 15 21.85 50.00 10.22
C ALA A 15 20.47 49.47 9.80
N ILE A 16 20.40 48.70 8.70
CA ILE A 16 19.13 48.20 8.16
C ILE A 16 18.60 47.01 8.98
N TYR A 17 19.49 46.20 9.55
CA TYR A 17 19.10 45.02 10.34
C TYR A 17 18.56 45.38 11.74
N LEU A 18 18.97 46.51 12.31
CA LEU A 18 18.49 46.94 13.63
C LEU A 18 17.09 47.57 13.58
N LEU A 19 16.71 48.20 12.46
CA LEU A 19 15.38 48.77 12.28
C LEU A 19 14.30 47.72 11.99
N SER A 20 14.64 46.59 11.35
CA SER A 20 13.68 45.51 11.08
C SER A 20 13.42 44.61 12.30
N VAL A 21 14.39 44.45 13.20
CA VAL A 21 14.22 43.69 14.45
C VAL A 21 13.43 44.49 15.50
N GLY A 22 13.53 45.83 15.49
CA GLY A 22 12.80 46.70 16.42
C GLY A 22 11.29 46.75 16.21
N LEU A 23 10.80 46.61 14.97
CA LEU A 23 9.36 46.61 14.67
C LEU A 23 8.66 45.28 14.99
N ILE A 24 9.39 44.16 15.03
CA ILE A 24 8.82 42.85 15.37
C ILE A 24 8.54 42.75 16.88
N TYR A 25 9.27 43.51 17.71
CA TYR A 25 9.10 43.50 19.17
C TYR A 25 7.95 44.39 19.69
N LEU A 26 7.35 45.26 18.86
CA LEU A 26 6.26 46.16 19.29
C LEU A 26 4.86 45.65 18.95
N CYS A 27 4.72 44.50 18.27
CA CYS A 27 3.41 43.92 17.93
C CYS A 27 3.02 42.67 18.76
N ASN A 28 3.86 42.19 19.66
CA ASN A 28 3.48 41.10 20.57
C ASN A 28 2.86 41.65 21.86
N GLY A 29 1.64 42.16 21.72
CA GLY A 29 0.71 42.28 22.84
C GLY A 29 0.43 40.88 23.39
N ALA A 30 0.60 40.75 24.71
CA ALA A 30 0.31 39.52 25.44
C ALA A 30 -1.19 39.18 25.34
N SER A 31 -1.51 38.07 24.70
CA SER A 31 -2.75 37.34 24.93
C SER A 31 -2.38 35.90 25.23
N GLY A 32 -2.57 35.48 26.48
CA GLY A 32 -2.46 34.08 26.87
C GLY A 32 -3.45 33.27 26.07
N LEU A 33 -2.93 32.43 25.19
CA LEU A 33 -3.67 31.34 24.57
C LEU A 33 -3.21 30.07 25.29
N GLU A 34 -4.11 29.49 26.08
CA GLU A 34 -4.00 28.08 26.46
C GLU A 34 -3.75 27.27 25.19
N GLU A 35 -2.63 26.56 25.13
CA GLU A 35 -2.36 25.55 24.11
C GLU A 35 -3.41 24.45 24.26
N PRO A 36 -4.38 24.29 23.34
CA PRO A 36 -5.20 23.10 23.39
C PRO A 36 -4.27 21.96 22.95
N ASN A 37 -3.96 21.06 23.89
CA ASN A 37 -3.31 19.79 23.63
C ASN A 37 -4.19 18.95 22.71
N THR A 38 -4.15 19.28 21.43
CA THR A 38 -4.90 18.62 20.37
C THR A 38 -3.91 17.70 19.70
N THR A 39 -3.90 16.43 20.13
CA THR A 39 -3.39 15.35 19.29
C THR A 39 -4.24 15.36 18.02
N LEU A 40 -3.81 16.11 17.00
CA LEU A 40 -4.49 16.22 15.72
C LEU A 40 -4.35 14.87 15.01
N THR A 41 -5.25 13.93 15.31
CA THR A 41 -5.45 12.77 14.44
C THR A 41 -5.80 13.31 13.05
N PRO A 42 -5.06 12.98 11.99
CA PRO A 42 -5.39 13.42 10.65
C PRO A 42 -6.85 13.09 10.35
N VAL A 43 -7.63 14.07 9.89
CA VAL A 43 -9.03 13.83 9.51
C VAL A 43 -9.07 12.71 8.48
N GLU A 44 -9.62 11.56 8.88
CA GLU A 44 -9.73 10.41 8.00
C GLU A 44 -10.74 10.72 6.90
N ASN A 45 -10.25 10.89 5.68
CA ASN A 45 -11.09 11.14 4.53
C ASN A 45 -10.62 10.29 3.35
N TYR A 46 -11.36 9.22 3.06
CA TYR A 46 -11.06 8.32 1.95
C TYR A 46 -11.26 8.96 0.58
N LYS A 47 -12.08 10.02 0.46
CA LYS A 47 -12.33 10.70 -0.82
C LYS A 47 -11.11 11.45 -1.33
N THR A 48 -10.30 11.98 -0.40
CA THR A 48 -9.12 12.80 -0.72
C THR A 48 -7.79 12.10 -0.46
N ASN A 49 -7.80 10.94 0.20
CA ASN A 49 -6.59 10.19 0.48
C ASN A 49 -6.68 8.74 -0.01
N PRO A 50 -5.62 8.18 -0.61
CA PRO A 50 -5.55 6.77 -0.96
C PRO A 50 -5.23 5.90 0.26
N TYR A 51 -5.79 4.68 0.27
CA TYR A 51 -5.65 3.71 1.38
C TYR A 51 -5.30 2.32 0.87
N CYS A 52 -4.62 1.54 1.71
CA CYS A 52 -4.44 0.09 1.56
C CYS A 52 -5.14 -0.63 2.70
N PHE A 53 -5.72 -1.81 2.44
CA PHE A 53 -6.08 -2.69 3.55
C PHE A 53 -4.84 -3.00 4.40
N ARG A 54 -5.03 -3.02 5.72
CA ARG A 54 -4.01 -3.34 6.71
C ARG A 54 -4.58 -4.20 7.82
N PHE A 55 -4.44 -5.50 7.67
CA PHE A 55 -4.88 -6.52 8.63
C PHE A 55 -4.31 -7.88 8.24
N THR A 56 -4.41 -8.88 9.13
CA THR A 56 -4.07 -10.27 8.81
C THR A 56 -5.29 -11.16 8.90
N TRP A 57 -5.68 -11.78 7.80
CA TRP A 57 -6.62 -12.89 7.83
C TRP A 57 -5.91 -14.16 8.26
N MET A 58 -6.38 -14.76 9.35
CA MET A 58 -5.72 -15.89 10.00
C MET A 58 -5.87 -17.22 9.24
N GLY A 59 -6.70 -17.24 8.19
CA GLY A 59 -6.94 -18.42 7.39
C GLY A 59 -8.12 -19.28 7.84
N PRO A 60 -8.40 -20.36 7.10
CA PRO A 60 -9.61 -21.16 7.26
C PRO A 60 -9.68 -21.95 8.57
N LYS A 61 -8.55 -22.13 9.27
CA LYS A 61 -8.47 -22.87 10.54
C LYS A 61 -9.05 -22.09 11.72
N TYR A 62 -9.27 -20.78 11.56
CA TYR A 62 -9.73 -19.89 12.62
C TYR A 62 -11.15 -19.42 12.33
N ASN A 63 -11.99 -19.42 13.36
CA ASN A 63 -13.38 -19.00 13.29
C ASN A 63 -13.74 -18.07 14.47
N LYS A 64 -15.00 -17.63 14.54
CA LYS A 64 -15.50 -16.76 15.63
C LYS A 64 -15.33 -17.35 17.04
N ASP A 65 -15.31 -18.67 17.17
CA ASP A 65 -15.22 -19.37 18.45
C ASP A 65 -13.75 -19.58 18.86
N THR A 66 -12.81 -19.31 17.96
CA THR A 66 -11.38 -19.36 18.24
C THR A 66 -11.00 -18.14 19.08
N PRO A 67 -10.32 -18.30 20.23
CA PRO A 67 -9.87 -17.16 21.02
C PRO A 67 -8.69 -16.46 20.34
N TYR A 68 -8.96 -15.53 19.42
CA TYR A 68 -7.94 -14.84 18.63
C TYR A 68 -7.64 -13.40 19.06
N LYS A 69 -8.53 -12.77 19.84
CA LYS A 69 -8.40 -11.35 20.22
C LYS A 69 -7.12 -11.00 20.99
N ASN A 70 -6.56 -11.99 21.70
CA ASN A 70 -5.33 -11.83 22.49
C ASN A 70 -4.10 -12.45 21.79
N LEU A 71 -4.23 -12.91 20.55
CA LEU A 71 -3.11 -13.51 19.83
C LEU A 71 -2.23 -12.42 19.22
N SER A 72 -0.92 -12.55 19.45
CA SER A 72 0.09 -11.77 18.75
C SER A 72 0.37 -12.37 17.37
N CYS A 73 0.97 -11.56 16.50
CA CYS A 73 1.49 -12.06 15.22
C CYS A 73 2.49 -13.22 15.38
N GLU A 74 3.27 -13.22 16.45
CA GLU A 74 4.22 -14.31 16.75
C GLU A 74 3.51 -15.65 17.00
N ASN A 75 2.36 -15.61 17.68
CA ASN A 75 1.55 -16.80 17.94
C ASN A 75 0.97 -17.40 16.65
N ILE A 76 0.60 -16.55 15.68
CA ILE A 76 -0.04 -16.98 14.43
C ILE A 76 0.98 -17.49 13.42
N LEU A 77 2.09 -16.79 13.28
CA LEU A 77 3.09 -17.11 12.25
C LEU A 77 3.88 -18.38 12.60
N LYS A 78 3.82 -18.90 13.83
CA LYS A 78 4.51 -20.13 14.28
C LYS A 78 5.99 -20.19 13.84
N LYS A 79 6.70 -19.04 13.87
CA LYS A 79 8.10 -18.87 13.41
C LYS A 79 8.33 -18.98 11.89
N SER A 80 7.29 -18.85 11.06
CA SER A 80 7.43 -18.73 9.61
C SER A 80 8.18 -17.44 9.29
N LYS A 81 9.49 -17.56 9.09
CA LYS A 81 10.36 -16.42 8.76
C LYS A 81 9.95 -15.86 7.40
N GLY A 82 9.83 -14.54 7.31
CA GLY A 82 9.53 -13.83 6.05
C GLY A 82 8.04 -13.65 5.74
N VAL A 83 7.12 -14.19 6.54
CA VAL A 83 5.68 -13.93 6.38
C VAL A 83 5.29 -12.71 7.23
N PRO A 84 4.82 -11.60 6.64
CA PRO A 84 4.42 -10.43 7.42
C PRO A 84 3.11 -10.70 8.16
N CYS A 85 2.90 -10.00 9.27
CA CYS A 85 1.65 -9.98 10.00
C CYS A 85 1.40 -8.60 10.59
N PHE A 86 0.16 -8.15 10.49
CA PHE A 86 -0.35 -6.88 11.00
C PHE A 86 -1.65 -7.08 11.78
N HIS A 87 -1.82 -6.29 12.84
CA HIS A 87 -3.12 -6.13 13.49
C HIS A 87 -4.03 -5.17 12.69
N PRO A 88 -5.36 -5.35 12.76
CA PRO A 88 -6.06 -6.40 13.51
C PRO A 88 -5.95 -7.79 12.88
N LEU A 89 -6.13 -8.83 13.70
CA LEU A 89 -6.31 -10.20 13.21
C LEU A 89 -7.79 -10.40 12.87
N VAL A 90 -8.05 -10.92 11.68
CA VAL A 90 -9.39 -11.12 11.12
C VAL A 90 -9.65 -12.60 10.89
N VAL A 91 -10.85 -13.05 11.23
CA VAL A 91 -11.33 -14.41 10.98
C VAL A 91 -12.61 -14.35 10.15
N THR A 92 -12.89 -15.42 9.41
CA THR A 92 -14.13 -15.59 8.64
C THR A 92 -14.88 -16.81 9.15
N ASN A 93 -16.21 -16.76 9.11
CA ASN A 93 -17.04 -17.87 9.60
C ASN A 93 -17.19 -19.02 8.58
N ASN A 94 -16.88 -18.76 7.31
CA ASN A 94 -17.15 -19.66 6.19
C ASN A 94 -15.87 -20.22 5.55
N THR A 95 -14.73 -20.15 6.23
CA THR A 95 -13.39 -20.58 5.74
C THR A 95 -12.85 -19.86 4.50
N ASN A 96 -13.67 -19.03 3.85
CA ASN A 96 -13.27 -18.24 2.69
C ASN A 96 -12.44 -17.02 3.11
N VAL A 97 -11.68 -16.48 2.16
CA VAL A 97 -11.01 -15.19 2.34
C VAL A 97 -12.03 -14.08 2.67
N PRO A 98 -11.66 -13.03 3.41
CA PRO A 98 -12.58 -11.95 3.77
C PRO A 98 -13.16 -11.24 2.54
N ASP A 99 -14.43 -10.88 2.61
CA ASP A 99 -15.05 -10.01 1.62
C ASP A 99 -14.56 -8.58 1.82
N THR A 100 -13.50 -8.23 1.09
CA THR A 100 -12.89 -6.90 1.17
C THR A 100 -13.80 -5.79 0.67
N ASN A 101 -14.78 -6.08 -0.20
CA ASN A 101 -15.73 -5.06 -0.65
C ASN A 101 -16.69 -4.72 0.48
N TYR A 102 -17.27 -5.73 1.13
CA TYR A 102 -18.10 -5.54 2.32
C TYR A 102 -17.34 -4.80 3.43
N MET A 103 -16.10 -5.24 3.74
CA MET A 103 -15.27 -4.59 4.75
C MET A 103 -15.01 -3.11 4.42
N TRP A 104 -14.74 -2.78 3.15
CA TRP A 104 -14.54 -1.40 2.77
C TRP A 104 -15.80 -0.56 2.94
N GLU A 105 -16.96 -1.06 2.49
CA GLU A 105 -18.21 -0.33 2.63
C GLU A 105 -18.57 -0.02 4.09
N GLU A 106 -18.27 -0.93 5.01
CA GLU A 106 -18.50 -0.77 6.45
C GLU A 106 -17.53 0.23 7.13
N TYR A 107 -16.27 0.27 6.69
CA TYR A 107 -15.21 1.02 7.39
C TYR A 107 -14.64 2.21 6.61
N LYS A 108 -15.10 2.52 5.39
CA LYS A 108 -14.57 3.62 4.56
C LYS A 108 -14.63 5.00 5.21
N ASP A 109 -15.55 5.25 6.14
CA ASP A 109 -15.67 6.52 6.87
C ASP A 109 -14.77 6.57 8.13
N LYS A 110 -14.15 5.44 8.48
CA LYS A 110 -13.20 5.26 9.60
C LYS A 110 -12.10 4.25 9.20
N PRO A 111 -11.39 4.51 8.09
CA PRO A 111 -10.52 3.53 7.44
C PRO A 111 -9.39 3.03 8.34
N SER A 112 -8.94 3.79 9.35
CA SER A 112 -7.85 3.35 10.24
C SER A 112 -8.10 2.03 10.97
N GLN A 113 -9.36 1.58 11.08
CA GLN A 113 -9.71 0.31 11.72
C GLN A 113 -9.25 -0.93 10.94
N ILE A 114 -9.16 -0.83 9.61
CA ILE A 114 -8.85 -1.96 8.72
C ILE A 114 -7.89 -1.59 7.57
N ALA A 115 -7.45 -0.35 7.51
CA ALA A 115 -6.65 0.20 6.44
C ALA A 115 -5.62 1.20 6.98
N CYS A 116 -4.63 1.52 6.16
CA CYS A 116 -3.66 2.58 6.38
C CYS A 116 -3.72 3.56 5.21
N ARG A 117 -3.57 4.85 5.52
CA ARG A 117 -3.40 5.89 4.52
C ARG A 117 -2.02 5.72 3.87
N LEU A 118 -1.98 5.72 2.54
CA LEU A 118 -0.72 5.71 1.82
C LEU A 118 0.02 7.04 2.01
N VAL A 119 1.30 6.97 2.34
CA VAL A 119 2.22 8.12 2.29
C VAL A 119 3.21 7.99 1.13
N ARG A 120 3.98 9.05 0.87
CA ARG A 120 4.91 9.09 -0.27
C ARG A 120 5.87 7.90 -0.26
N GLY A 121 5.88 7.16 -1.37
CA GLY A 121 6.75 6.00 -1.60
C GLY A 121 6.21 4.68 -1.03
N GLU A 122 5.03 4.67 -0.42
CA GLU A 122 4.35 3.44 -0.05
C GLU A 122 3.44 2.93 -1.18
N VAL A 123 3.24 1.62 -1.20
CA VAL A 123 2.30 0.90 -2.05
C VAL A 123 1.49 -0.09 -1.23
N CYS A 124 0.38 -0.54 -1.79
CA CYS A 124 -0.43 -1.58 -1.17
C CYS A 124 0.14 -2.94 -1.51
N ALA A 125 0.32 -3.77 -0.49
CA ALA A 125 0.76 -5.15 -0.65
C ALA A 125 -0.27 -6.12 -0.07
N ARG A 126 -0.32 -7.29 -0.69
CA ARG A 126 -1.04 -8.46 -0.19
C ARG A 126 -0.10 -9.67 -0.24
N PHE A 127 0.17 -10.23 0.93
CA PHE A 127 0.97 -11.43 1.09
C PHE A 127 0.04 -12.62 1.32
N SER A 128 0.10 -13.62 0.44
CA SER A 128 -0.62 -14.88 0.60
C SER A 128 0.40 -15.96 0.96
N TYR A 129 0.27 -16.55 2.15
CA TYR A 129 1.09 -17.68 2.58
C TYR A 129 0.32 -18.98 2.35
N ARG A 130 0.91 -19.91 1.61
CA ARG A 130 0.35 -21.24 1.36
C ARG A 130 1.30 -22.32 1.85
N TYR A 131 0.73 -23.40 2.36
CA TYR A 131 1.45 -24.62 2.71
C TYR A 131 0.77 -25.81 2.03
N ASN A 132 1.53 -26.57 1.24
CA ASN A 132 1.04 -27.71 0.45
C ASN A 132 -0.21 -27.36 -0.38
N GLY A 133 -0.20 -26.19 -1.05
CA GLY A 133 -1.28 -25.72 -1.91
C GLY A 133 -2.46 -25.06 -1.20
N ALA A 134 -2.58 -25.18 0.13
CA ALA A 134 -3.65 -24.56 0.91
C ALA A 134 -3.23 -23.19 1.46
N ILE A 135 -4.11 -22.19 1.40
CA ILE A 135 -3.86 -20.88 2.02
C ILE A 135 -3.91 -21.02 3.55
N GLU A 136 -2.81 -20.65 4.20
CA GLU A 136 -2.67 -20.66 5.65
C GLU A 136 -3.02 -19.31 6.27
N ASN A 137 -2.57 -18.20 5.67
CA ASN A 137 -2.94 -16.85 6.08
C ASN A 137 -2.75 -15.85 4.93
N ILE A 138 -3.34 -14.66 5.09
CA ILE A 138 -3.16 -13.55 4.15
C ILE A 138 -2.96 -12.26 4.94
N THR A 139 -1.89 -11.52 4.63
CA THR A 139 -1.60 -10.22 5.25
C THR A 139 -1.72 -9.10 4.23
N TYR A 140 -2.49 -8.09 4.58
CA TYR A 140 -2.67 -6.86 3.82
C TYR A 140 -1.89 -5.75 4.52
N MET A 141 -1.16 -4.90 3.78
CA MET A 141 -0.42 -3.80 4.38
C MET A 141 -0.09 -2.66 3.40
N CYS A 142 0.12 -1.45 3.94
CA CYS A 142 0.95 -0.43 3.29
C CYS A 142 2.41 -0.80 3.50
N THR A 143 3.22 -0.77 2.45
CA THR A 143 4.64 -1.08 2.53
C THR A 143 5.45 -0.25 1.56
N LYS A 144 6.76 -0.17 1.79
CA LYS A 144 7.72 0.28 0.78
C LYS A 144 8.35 -0.96 0.19
N LEU A 145 8.23 -1.14 -1.11
CA LEU A 145 8.84 -2.25 -1.83
C LEU A 145 10.00 -1.72 -2.65
N ASN A 146 11.13 -2.42 -2.61
CA ASN A 146 12.21 -2.24 -3.57
C ASN A 146 12.31 -3.53 -4.37
N VAL A 147 12.06 -3.46 -5.66
CA VAL A 147 12.26 -4.57 -6.60
C VAL A 147 13.43 -4.18 -7.48
N ASP A 148 14.44 -5.03 -7.54
CA ASP A 148 15.62 -4.75 -8.36
C ASP A 148 15.20 -4.55 -9.82
N ASN A 149 15.62 -3.42 -10.41
CA ASN A 149 15.32 -3.00 -11.79
C ASN A 149 13.84 -2.70 -12.11
N GLU A 150 12.95 -2.60 -11.12
CA GLU A 150 11.54 -2.23 -11.33
C GLU A 150 11.14 -1.05 -10.43
N SER A 151 10.31 -0.14 -10.96
CA SER A 151 9.73 0.91 -10.11
C SER A 151 8.72 0.27 -9.15
N SER A 152 8.73 0.68 -7.88
CA SER A 152 7.80 0.21 -6.85
C SER A 152 6.31 0.48 -7.17
N THR A 153 6.00 1.14 -8.28
CA THR A 153 4.69 1.66 -8.70
C THR A 153 3.94 0.72 -9.65
N SER A 154 4.60 -0.27 -10.26
CA SER A 154 3.92 -1.21 -11.17
C SER A 154 3.11 -2.24 -10.40
N SER A 155 1.88 -2.50 -10.85
CA SER A 155 1.06 -3.57 -10.29
C SER A 155 1.62 -4.93 -10.72
N SER A 156 2.16 -5.70 -9.78
CA SER A 156 2.85 -6.96 -10.06
C SER A 156 2.69 -7.95 -8.91
N CYS A 157 2.87 -9.24 -9.20
CA CYS A 157 2.87 -10.30 -8.19
C CYS A 157 4.16 -11.11 -8.30
N TYR A 158 4.81 -11.35 -7.17
CA TYR A 158 6.03 -12.15 -7.07
C TYR A 158 5.76 -13.38 -6.21
N LYS A 159 6.32 -14.53 -6.61
CA LYS A 159 6.15 -15.80 -5.91
C LYS A 159 7.48 -16.39 -5.56
N GLU A 160 7.55 -16.94 -4.35
CA GLU A 160 8.66 -17.74 -3.88
C GLU A 160 8.12 -19.05 -3.30
N ASP A 161 8.62 -20.19 -3.78
CA ASP A 161 8.36 -21.51 -3.19
C ASP A 161 9.63 -22.04 -2.52
N ARG A 162 9.51 -22.46 -1.26
CA ARG A 162 10.54 -23.21 -0.55
C ARG A 162 9.94 -24.45 0.12
N GLN A 163 10.12 -25.62 -0.50
CA GLN A 163 9.75 -26.92 0.07
C GLN A 163 8.25 -27.00 0.42
N GLY A 164 7.37 -26.55 -0.50
CA GLY A 164 5.92 -26.60 -0.31
C GLY A 164 5.38 -25.45 0.55
N ARG A 165 6.23 -24.48 0.90
CA ARG A 165 5.84 -23.18 1.48
C ARG A 165 5.91 -22.14 0.37
N GLU A 166 4.76 -21.70 -0.10
CA GLU A 166 4.66 -20.67 -1.13
C GLU A 166 4.30 -19.33 -0.47
N LEU A 167 5.09 -18.31 -0.77
CA LEU A 167 4.81 -16.91 -0.43
C LEU A 167 4.57 -16.14 -1.73
N GLU A 168 3.35 -15.65 -1.90
CA GLU A 168 2.98 -14.75 -3.00
C GLU A 168 2.81 -13.33 -2.45
N VAL A 169 3.46 -12.35 -3.06
CA VAL A 169 3.26 -10.93 -2.76
C VAL A 169 2.77 -10.21 -4.01
N CYS A 170 1.57 -9.67 -3.94
CA CYS A 170 1.02 -8.79 -4.97
C CYS A 170 1.05 -7.34 -4.50
N VAL A 171 1.52 -6.43 -5.35
CA VAL A 171 1.59 -5.00 -5.08
C VAL A 171 0.79 -4.19 -6.09
N CYS A 172 0.25 -3.07 -5.65
CA CYS A 172 -0.48 -2.12 -6.48
C CYS A 172 -0.52 -0.73 -5.82
N GLU A 173 -0.88 0.27 -6.61
CA GLU A 173 -1.10 1.63 -6.14
C GLU A 173 -2.61 1.93 -6.02
N SER A 174 -3.06 2.28 -4.82
CA SER A 174 -4.45 2.69 -4.58
C SER A 174 -4.67 4.15 -4.95
N ALA A 175 -5.86 4.46 -5.45
CA ALA A 175 -6.29 5.84 -5.70
C ALA A 175 -7.25 6.36 -4.61
N ALA A 176 -7.25 7.67 -4.39
CA ALA A 176 -8.21 8.32 -3.50
C ALA A 176 -9.66 8.15 -4.00
N GLY A 177 -10.60 8.01 -3.07
CA GLY A 177 -12.02 7.80 -3.34
C GLY A 177 -12.36 6.40 -3.87
N ARG A 178 -11.39 5.48 -3.95
CA ARG A 178 -11.58 4.11 -4.42
C ARG A 178 -11.36 3.11 -3.27
N THR A 179 -11.94 1.93 -3.43
CA THR A 179 -11.62 0.77 -2.60
C THR A 179 -10.13 0.44 -2.74
N PRO A 180 -9.43 0.08 -1.65
CA PRO A 180 -8.04 -0.33 -1.70
C PRO A 180 -7.75 -1.40 -2.77
N CYS A 181 -6.67 -1.21 -3.53
CA CYS A 181 -6.32 -2.07 -4.67
C CYS A 181 -5.79 -3.44 -4.23
N ASN A 182 -5.24 -3.56 -3.02
CA ASN A 182 -4.76 -4.83 -2.46
C ASN A 182 -5.91 -5.72 -1.98
N ARG A 183 -7.05 -5.65 -2.66
CA ARG A 183 -8.20 -6.54 -2.48
C ARG A 183 -7.89 -7.96 -3.00
N GLY A 184 -8.92 -8.83 -3.03
CA GLY A 184 -8.84 -10.22 -3.52
C GLY A 184 -8.08 -10.42 -4.84
N ALA A 185 -7.75 -11.67 -5.20
CA ALA A 185 -6.63 -12.00 -6.09
C ALA A 185 -6.63 -11.12 -7.35
N MET A 186 -5.56 -10.34 -7.50
CA MET A 186 -5.17 -9.90 -8.82
C MET A 186 -4.83 -11.19 -9.55
N ALA A 187 -5.83 -11.74 -10.24
CA ALA A 187 -5.56 -12.76 -11.22
C ALA A 187 -4.47 -12.14 -12.09
N LEU A 188 -3.28 -12.74 -12.06
CA LEU A 188 -2.40 -12.64 -13.21
C LEU A 188 -3.33 -12.93 -14.39
N ALA A 189 -3.61 -11.90 -15.18
CA ALA A 189 -4.08 -12.14 -16.51
C ALA A 189 -2.93 -12.92 -17.15
N ASP A 190 -2.99 -14.24 -17.05
CA ASP A 190 -2.20 -15.13 -17.90
C ASP A 190 -2.31 -14.54 -19.30
N GLY A 191 -1.14 -14.33 -19.90
CA GLY A 191 -0.88 -13.37 -20.95
C GLY A 191 -2.05 -13.09 -21.88
N THR A 192 -2.22 -11.81 -22.21
CA THR A 192 -2.94 -11.36 -23.42
C THR A 192 -2.85 -12.43 -24.52
N PRO A 193 -3.95 -12.77 -25.21
CA PRO A 193 -3.95 -13.85 -26.19
C PRO A 193 -3.27 -13.37 -27.49
N VAL A 194 -1.96 -13.11 -27.42
CA VAL A 194 -1.09 -12.76 -28.55
C VAL A 194 -1.24 -13.84 -29.62
N VAL A 195 -1.39 -15.11 -29.22
CA VAL A 195 -1.65 -16.23 -30.13
C VAL A 195 -2.96 -16.07 -30.91
N ALA A 196 -4.04 -15.62 -30.27
CA ALA A 196 -5.33 -15.43 -30.95
C ALA A 196 -5.28 -14.24 -31.94
N MET A 197 -4.58 -13.16 -31.57
CA MET A 197 -4.36 -12.02 -32.48
C MET A 197 -3.48 -12.38 -33.67
N MET A 198 -2.41 -13.17 -33.46
CA MET A 198 -1.52 -13.62 -34.54
C MET A 198 -2.23 -14.57 -35.51
N LEU A 199 -3.08 -15.46 -35.00
CA LEU A 199 -3.93 -16.33 -35.83
C LEU A 199 -4.94 -15.52 -36.65
N ALA A 200 -5.59 -14.52 -36.06
CA ALA A 200 -6.52 -13.66 -36.78
C ALA A 200 -5.83 -12.89 -37.92
N LEU A 201 -4.64 -12.34 -37.67
CA LEU A 201 -3.82 -11.67 -38.70
C LEU A 201 -3.40 -12.63 -39.82
N ALA A 202 -2.97 -13.85 -39.49
CA ALA A 202 -2.60 -14.84 -40.49
C ALA A 202 -3.79 -15.23 -41.39
N VAL A 203 -4.98 -15.41 -40.82
CA VAL A 203 -6.21 -15.70 -41.59
C VAL A 203 -6.58 -14.53 -42.51
N ILE A 204 -6.49 -13.29 -42.03
CA ILE A 204 -6.74 -12.10 -42.86
C ILE A 204 -5.76 -12.02 -44.03
N GLN A 205 -4.47 -12.27 -43.79
CA GLN A 205 -3.46 -12.29 -44.86
C GLN A 205 -3.73 -13.39 -45.90
N LEU A 206 -4.11 -14.60 -45.47
CA LEU A 206 -4.48 -15.71 -46.35
C LEU A 206 -5.71 -15.40 -47.21
N LEU A 207 -6.71 -14.72 -46.64
CA LEU A 207 -7.91 -14.30 -47.37
C LEU A 207 -7.58 -13.22 -48.41
N LEU A 208 -6.75 -12.25 -48.06
CA LEU A 208 -6.29 -11.20 -48.99
C LEU A 208 -5.50 -11.78 -50.16
N ILE A 209 -4.60 -12.74 -49.90
CA ILE A 209 -3.85 -13.43 -50.95
C ILE A 209 -4.81 -14.20 -51.86
N LYS A 210 -5.78 -14.94 -51.31
CA LYS A 210 -6.78 -15.64 -52.12
C LYS A 210 -7.61 -14.68 -52.99
N CYS A 211 -8.05 -13.54 -52.46
CA CYS A 211 -8.77 -12.55 -53.24
C CYS A 211 -7.93 -11.94 -54.38
N LEU A 212 -6.62 -11.78 -54.19
CA LEU A 212 -5.71 -11.30 -55.24
C LEU A 212 -5.46 -12.33 -56.34
N GLN A 213 -5.49 -13.64 -56.02
CA GLN A 213 -5.29 -14.74 -56.97
C GLN A 213 -6.56 -15.10 -57.76
N LEU A 214 -7.73 -14.63 -57.31
CA LEU A 214 -9.04 -14.85 -57.96
C LEU A 214 -9.47 -13.69 -58.88
N ARG A 215 -8.60 -12.70 -59.08
CA ARG A 215 -8.79 -11.58 -60.01
C ARG A 215 -7.86 -11.73 -61.21
#